data_AF-A0A496VX67-F1
#
_entry.id   AF-A0A496VX67-F1
#
_cell.length_a   1.000
_cell.length_b   1.000
_cell.length_c   1.000
_cell.angle_alpha   90.00
_cell.angle_beta   90.00
_cell.angle_gamma   90.00
#
_symmetry.space_group_name_H-M   'P 1'
#
loop_
_entity.id
_entity.type
_entity.pdbx_description
1 polymer ?
#
loop_
_entity_poly.entity_id
_entity_poly.type
_entity_poly.pdbx_seq_one_letter_code
_entity_poly.pdbx_strand_id
1 'polypeptide(L)'
;MSDKVSFSSASQTLEEISDYYKVMSEALRKYYKVANMGNSIPPRFIGLSREELEKELNERLKELDKNVSLSLLSAIEASLRIDYLNRVYRREKDDLSRVFREIHKNKLNKASLEEDILSSWKKYHPEYKSIFSDIMGALKYRHWLAHGRYWLPKLGQQYDFYSISIIAIRFYQDIPLIN
;
A
#
# COMPACT_ATOMS: atom_id res chain seq x y z
N MET A 1 26.00 20.36 -5.37
CA MET A 1 25.43 19.18 -6.06
C MET A 1 24.38 18.60 -5.13
N SER A 2 23.12 18.56 -5.53
CA SER A 2 22.05 18.05 -4.66
C SER A 2 22.23 16.54 -4.46
N ASP A 3 22.14 16.08 -3.21
CA ASP A 3 22.17 14.66 -2.82
C ASP A 3 21.11 13.85 -3.58
N LYS A 4 21.52 13.30 -4.72
CA LYS A 4 20.68 12.42 -5.52
C LYS A 4 20.43 11.15 -4.71
N VAL A 5 19.17 10.83 -4.47
CA VAL A 5 18.79 9.59 -3.79
C VAL A 5 19.15 8.39 -4.66
N SER A 6 19.86 7.42 -4.08
CA SER A 6 20.07 6.09 -4.68
C SER A 6 18.89 5.19 -4.34
N PHE A 7 18.26 4.60 -5.36
CA PHE A 7 17.16 3.65 -5.15
C PHE A 7 17.70 2.24 -4.90
N SER A 8 17.13 1.54 -3.92
CA SER A 8 17.60 0.21 -3.49
C SER A 8 17.22 -0.94 -4.43
N SER A 9 16.38 -0.69 -5.44
CA SER A 9 15.75 -1.71 -6.31
C SER A 9 14.95 -2.80 -5.57
N ALA A 10 14.79 -2.69 -4.25
CA ALA A 10 14.06 -3.64 -3.41
C ALA A 10 12.57 -3.27 -3.24
N SER A 11 12.00 -2.54 -4.21
CA SER A 11 10.57 -2.22 -4.23
C SER A 11 9.78 -3.49 -4.54
N GLN A 12 8.76 -3.77 -3.74
CA GLN A 12 7.88 -4.92 -3.96
C GLN A 12 6.89 -4.62 -5.09
N THR A 13 6.64 -5.60 -5.97
CA THR A 13 5.62 -5.48 -7.00
C THR A 13 4.23 -5.81 -6.47
N LEU A 14 3.19 -5.39 -7.21
CA LEU A 14 1.81 -5.74 -6.88
C LEU A 14 1.59 -7.26 -6.89
N GLU A 15 2.20 -7.96 -7.84
CA GLU A 15 2.12 -9.41 -8.01
C GLU A 15 2.74 -10.13 -6.81
N GLU A 16 3.93 -9.72 -6.37
CA GLU A 16 4.60 -10.30 -5.20
C GLU A 16 3.76 -10.15 -3.93
N ILE A 17 3.20 -8.96 -3.70
CA ILE A 17 2.37 -8.69 -2.52
C ILE A 17 1.05 -9.49 -2.58
N SER A 18 0.45 -9.60 -3.76
CA SER A 18 -0.80 -10.33 -3.97
C SER A 18 -0.61 -11.84 -3.81
N ASP A 19 0.49 -12.38 -4.34
CA ASP A 19 0.84 -13.79 -4.18
C ASP A 19 1.10 -14.12 -2.71
N TYR A 20 1.83 -13.26 -1.99
CA TYR A 20 2.04 -13.39 -0.55
C TYR A 20 0.71 -13.46 0.22
N TYR A 21 -0.24 -12.56 -0.06
CA TYR A 21 -1.56 -12.61 0.57
C TYR A 21 -2.27 -13.93 0.32
N LYS A 22 -2.29 -14.39 -0.94
CA LYS A 22 -2.92 -15.66 -1.32
C LYS A 22 -2.30 -16.82 -0.57
N VAL A 23 -0.99 -17.00 -0.66
CA VAL A 23 -0.25 -18.10 -0.01
C VAL A 23 -0.48 -18.08 1.50
N MET A 24 -0.37 -16.92 2.14
CA MET A 24 -0.56 -16.81 3.59
C MET A 24 -2.00 -17.06 4.03
N SER A 25 -2.99 -16.61 3.25
CA SER A 25 -4.40 -16.87 3.55
C SER A 25 -4.73 -18.36 3.45
N GLU A 26 -4.20 -19.05 2.44
CA GLU A 26 -4.35 -20.50 2.25
C GLU A 26 -3.63 -21.27 3.37
N ALA A 27 -2.42 -20.86 3.72
CA ALA A 27 -1.64 -21.46 4.82
C ALA A 27 -2.37 -21.32 6.16
N LEU A 28 -2.92 -20.14 6.48
CA LEU A 28 -3.73 -19.92 7.68
C LEU A 28 -4.96 -20.83 7.68
N ARG A 29 -5.72 -20.86 6.60
CA ARG A 29 -6.92 -21.74 6.49
C ARG A 29 -6.54 -23.21 6.67
N LYS A 30 -5.44 -23.65 6.07
CA LYS A 30 -4.93 -25.02 6.22
C LYS A 30 -4.53 -25.31 7.67
N TYR A 31 -3.78 -24.40 8.31
CA TYR A 31 -3.33 -24.55 9.70
C TYR A 31 -4.50 -24.73 10.68
N TYR A 32 -5.56 -23.92 10.55
CA TYR A 32 -6.76 -24.05 11.39
C TYR A 32 -7.67 -25.22 10.99
N LYS A 33 -7.57 -25.73 9.75
CA LYS A 33 -8.27 -26.95 9.31
C LYS A 33 -7.66 -28.24 9.87
N VAL A 34 -6.37 -28.25 10.23
CA VAL A 34 -5.68 -29.43 10.83
C VAL A 34 -6.32 -29.86 12.15
N ALA A 35 -6.97 -28.95 12.89
CA ALA A 35 -7.78 -29.31 14.05
C ALA A 35 -8.90 -30.34 13.74
N ASN A 36 -9.31 -30.44 12.46
CA ASN A 36 -10.35 -31.38 12.01
C ASN A 36 -9.78 -32.69 11.41
N MET A 37 -8.46 -32.92 11.39
CA MET A 37 -7.85 -34.07 10.70
C MET A 37 -6.75 -34.75 11.53
N GLY A 38 -7.17 -35.62 12.46
CA GLY A 38 -6.58 -36.92 12.82
C GLY A 38 -5.11 -37.10 13.25
N ASN A 39 -4.16 -36.31 12.79
CA ASN A 39 -2.74 -36.70 12.86
C ASN A 39 -1.89 -35.94 13.88
N SER A 40 -2.31 -34.75 14.33
CA SER A 40 -1.80 -34.07 15.55
C SER A 40 -2.50 -32.73 15.71
N ILE A 41 -3.12 -32.48 16.86
CA ILE A 41 -3.67 -31.17 17.21
C ILE A 41 -2.51 -30.30 17.72
N PRO A 42 -2.23 -29.11 17.15
CA PRO A 42 -1.29 -28.16 17.72
C PRO A 42 -1.57 -27.91 19.21
N PRO A 43 -0.57 -27.94 20.11
CA PRO A 43 -0.81 -27.81 21.55
C PRO A 43 -1.64 -26.58 21.95
N ARG A 44 -1.49 -25.47 21.23
CA ARG A 44 -2.25 -24.23 21.45
C ARG A 44 -3.76 -24.34 21.16
N PHE A 45 -4.19 -25.38 20.46
CA PHE A 45 -5.60 -25.65 20.15
C PHE A 45 -6.26 -26.60 21.17
N ILE A 46 -5.48 -27.21 22.07
CA ILE A 46 -6.03 -28.10 23.09
C ILE A 46 -6.94 -27.28 24.01
N GLY A 47 -8.18 -27.75 24.17
CA GLY A 47 -9.19 -27.09 24.99
C GLY A 47 -9.98 -25.98 24.29
N LEU A 48 -9.65 -25.63 23.05
CA LEU A 48 -10.46 -24.70 22.25
C LEU A 48 -11.61 -25.42 21.55
N SER A 49 -12.78 -24.80 21.58
CA SER A 49 -13.92 -25.19 20.76
C SER A 49 -13.70 -24.85 19.28
N ARG A 50 -14.51 -25.46 18.42
CA ARG A 50 -14.51 -25.14 16.99
C ARG A 50 -14.81 -23.67 16.72
N GLU A 51 -15.75 -23.09 17.46
CA GLU A 51 -16.14 -21.68 17.31
C GLU A 51 -14.99 -20.74 17.68
N GLU A 52 -14.22 -21.05 18.73
CA GLU A 52 -13.03 -20.29 19.12
C GLU A 52 -11.93 -20.37 18.06
N LEU A 53 -11.71 -21.55 17.46
CA LEU A 53 -10.75 -21.72 16.37
C LEU A 53 -11.16 -20.93 15.12
N GLU A 54 -12.44 -20.96 14.76
CA GLU A 54 -12.98 -20.18 13.63
C GLU A 54 -12.89 -18.67 13.89
N LYS A 55 -13.19 -18.23 15.12
CA LYS A 55 -13.00 -16.84 15.53
C LYS A 55 -11.55 -16.40 15.41
N GLU A 56 -10.62 -17.19 15.94
CA GLU A 56 -9.20 -16.83 15.87
C GLU A 56 -8.70 -16.82 14.41
N LEU A 57 -9.06 -17.81 13.59
CA LEU A 57 -8.74 -17.80 12.16
C LEU A 57 -9.20 -16.50 11.48
N ASN A 58 -10.44 -16.08 11.74
CA ASN A 58 -10.98 -14.85 11.19
C ASN A 58 -10.22 -13.60 11.66
N GLU A 59 -9.80 -13.56 12.94
CA GLU A 59 -8.95 -12.49 13.46
C GLU A 59 -7.56 -12.47 12.78
N ARG A 60 -6.94 -13.63 12.56
CA ARG A 60 -5.66 -13.73 11.84
C ARG A 60 -5.77 -13.30 10.38
N LEU A 61 -6.83 -13.72 9.69
CA LEU A 61 -7.08 -13.31 8.30
C LEU A 61 -7.32 -11.79 8.19
N LYS A 62 -8.10 -11.21 9.12
CA LYS A 62 -8.28 -9.77 9.21
C LYS A 62 -6.98 -9.02 9.49
N GLU A 63 -6.03 -9.63 10.20
CA GLU A 63 -4.74 -9.01 10.45
C GLU A 63 -3.79 -9.11 9.25
N LEU A 64 -3.79 -10.26 8.57
CA LEU A 64 -3.10 -10.42 7.29
C LEU A 64 -3.59 -9.37 6.28
N ASP A 65 -4.90 -9.20 6.15
CA ASP A 65 -5.52 -8.20 5.26
C ASP A 65 -4.96 -6.78 5.49
N LYS A 66 -4.91 -6.33 6.75
CA LYS A 66 -4.35 -5.02 7.11
C LYS A 66 -2.88 -4.91 6.78
N ASN A 67 -2.09 -5.93 7.12
CA ASN A 67 -0.64 -5.92 6.89
C ASN A 67 -0.31 -5.85 5.40
N VAL A 68 -1.01 -6.63 4.58
CA VAL A 68 -0.81 -6.61 3.13
C VAL A 68 -1.32 -5.30 2.52
N SER A 69 -2.44 -4.76 3.01
CA SER A 69 -2.92 -3.43 2.61
C SER A 69 -1.88 -2.34 2.88
N LEU A 70 -1.19 -2.39 4.03
CA LEU A 70 -0.08 -1.49 4.34
C LEU A 70 1.07 -1.66 3.34
N SER A 71 1.43 -2.89 2.98
CA SER A 71 2.46 -3.16 1.98
C SER A 71 2.10 -2.59 0.61
N LEU A 72 0.87 -2.80 0.13
CA LEU A 72 0.38 -2.25 -1.14
C LEU A 72 0.45 -0.72 -1.15
N LEU A 73 -0.03 -0.06 -0.10
CA LEU A 73 0.00 1.40 0.00
C LEU A 73 1.42 1.94 0.10
N SER A 74 2.33 1.22 0.76
CA SER A 74 3.75 1.58 0.83
C SER A 74 4.44 1.43 -0.54
N ALA A 75 4.06 0.43 -1.33
CA ALA A 75 4.57 0.26 -2.70
C ALA A 75 4.08 1.39 -3.62
N ILE A 76 2.80 1.79 -3.53
CA ILE A 76 2.27 2.96 -4.27
C ILE A 76 3.02 4.23 -3.88
N GLU A 77 3.22 4.48 -2.58
CA GLU A 77 3.98 5.63 -2.09
C GLU A 77 5.42 5.62 -2.63
N ALA A 78 6.11 4.49 -2.58
CA ALA A 78 7.46 4.36 -3.12
C ALA A 78 7.51 4.67 -4.62
N SER A 79 6.56 4.14 -5.40
CA SER A 79 6.46 4.40 -6.84
C SER A 79 6.24 5.89 -7.15
N LEU A 80 5.37 6.57 -6.40
CA LEU A 80 5.15 8.01 -6.53
C LEU A 80 6.40 8.84 -6.17
N ARG A 81 7.13 8.41 -5.15
CA ARG A 81 8.39 9.04 -4.72
C ARG A 81 9.48 8.88 -5.77
N ILE A 82 9.61 7.70 -6.35
CA ILE A 82 10.56 7.39 -7.41
C ILE A 82 10.23 8.22 -8.66
N ASP A 83 8.96 8.23 -9.09
CA ASP A 83 8.49 9.04 -10.22
C ASP A 83 8.81 10.53 -10.03
N TYR A 84 8.48 11.09 -8.85
CA TYR A 84 8.79 12.48 -8.50
C TYR A 84 10.28 12.79 -8.69
N LEU A 85 11.15 11.98 -8.10
CA LEU A 85 12.59 12.20 -8.16
C LEU A 85 13.16 11.97 -9.56
N ASN A 86 12.70 10.95 -10.28
CA ASN A 86 13.12 10.70 -11.65
C ASN A 86 12.72 11.85 -12.59
N ARG A 87 11.50 12.40 -12.48
CA ARG A 87 11.08 13.59 -13.24
C ARG A 87 11.95 14.81 -12.96
N VAL A 88 12.35 15.00 -11.70
CA VAL A 88 13.30 16.06 -11.30
C VAL A 88 14.67 15.84 -11.95
N TYR A 89 15.22 14.61 -11.83
CA TYR A 89 16.59 14.30 -12.27
C TYR A 89 16.73 14.23 -13.79
N ARG A 90 15.75 13.64 -14.48
CA ARG A 90 15.72 13.53 -15.95
C ARG A 90 15.35 14.85 -16.62
N ARG A 91 14.79 15.80 -15.85
CA ARG A 91 14.41 17.15 -16.31
C ARG A 91 13.48 17.12 -17.53
N GLU A 92 12.49 16.23 -17.50
CA GLU A 92 11.49 16.13 -18.56
C GLU A 92 10.81 17.49 -18.82
N LYS A 93 10.39 17.70 -20.07
CA LYS A 93 9.92 19.01 -20.55
C LYS A 93 8.45 19.29 -20.26
N ASP A 94 7.72 18.32 -19.74
CA ASP A 94 6.30 18.42 -19.39
C ASP A 94 6.06 19.29 -18.14
N ASP A 95 4.81 19.73 -17.97
CA ASP A 95 4.44 20.68 -16.92
C ASP A 95 4.48 20.09 -15.51
N LEU A 96 4.19 18.79 -15.35
CA LEU A 96 4.32 18.10 -14.07
C LEU A 96 5.79 18.07 -13.62
N SER A 97 6.71 17.72 -14.53
CA SER A 97 8.14 17.69 -14.22
C SER A 97 8.70 19.09 -13.94
N ARG A 98 8.17 20.15 -14.57
CA ARG A 98 8.51 21.54 -14.24
C ARG A 98 8.11 21.88 -12.80
N VAL A 99 6.87 21.59 -12.40
CA VAL A 99 6.42 21.90 -11.04
C VAL A 99 7.18 21.08 -9.99
N PHE A 100 7.50 19.82 -10.28
CA PHE A 100 8.30 18.98 -9.39
C PHE A 100 9.71 19.51 -9.15
N ARG A 101 10.35 20.11 -10.17
CA ARG A 101 11.65 20.78 -9.99
C ARG A 101 11.56 22.00 -9.07
N GLU A 102 10.50 22.79 -9.19
CA GLU A 102 10.29 23.94 -8.29
C GLU A 102 10.01 23.49 -6.84
N ILE A 103 9.22 22.43 -6.66
CA ILE A 103 9.03 21.79 -5.35
C ILE A 103 10.39 21.32 -4.81
N HIS A 104 11.17 20.61 -5.63
CA HIS A 104 12.46 20.05 -5.23
C HIS A 104 13.48 21.12 -4.84
N LYS A 105 13.49 22.27 -5.53
CA LYS A 105 14.35 23.40 -5.18
C LYS A 105 14.15 23.88 -3.75
N ASN A 106 12.91 23.82 -3.24
CA ASN A 106 12.54 24.31 -1.91
C ASN A 106 12.54 23.21 -0.84
N LYS A 107 12.07 22.01 -1.20
CA LYS A 107 11.81 20.91 -0.25
C LYS A 107 12.71 19.70 -0.43
N LEU A 108 13.47 19.62 -1.53
CA LEU A 108 14.30 18.46 -1.89
C LEU A 108 13.49 17.15 -1.75
N ASN A 109 14.07 16.15 -1.07
CA ASN A 109 13.45 14.86 -0.80
C ASN A 109 12.33 14.91 0.27
N LYS A 110 12.11 16.08 0.91
CA LYS A 110 11.09 16.28 1.95
C LYS A 110 9.76 16.81 1.40
N ALA A 111 9.56 16.79 0.08
CA ALA A 111 8.25 17.09 -0.51
C ALA A 111 7.14 16.26 0.17
N SER A 112 5.99 16.85 0.44
CA SER A 112 4.83 16.16 0.98
C SER A 112 4.22 15.25 -0.10
N LEU A 113 3.93 13.99 0.25
CA LEU A 113 3.32 13.07 -0.70
C LEU A 113 1.93 13.58 -1.14
N GLU A 114 1.11 14.02 -0.19
CA GLU A 114 -0.25 14.47 -0.47
C GLU A 114 -0.29 15.89 -1.07
N GLU A 115 0.37 16.84 -0.41
CA GLU A 115 0.24 18.27 -0.74
C GLU A 115 1.08 18.68 -1.94
N ASP A 116 2.25 18.05 -2.14
CA ASP A 116 3.13 18.41 -3.26
C ASP A 116 2.98 17.42 -4.42
N ILE A 117 3.16 16.11 -4.18
CA ILE A 117 3.23 15.12 -5.27
C ILE A 117 1.85 14.80 -5.84
N LEU A 118 0.93 14.29 -5.02
CA LEU A 118 -0.42 13.88 -5.45
C LEU A 118 -1.26 15.07 -5.93
N SER A 119 -1.17 16.20 -5.24
CA SER A 119 -1.89 17.42 -5.65
C SER A 119 -1.39 17.97 -6.99
N SER A 120 -0.09 17.88 -7.28
CA SER A 120 0.44 18.25 -8.60
C SER A 120 -0.05 17.31 -9.69
N TRP A 121 -0.01 15.99 -9.45
CA TRP A 121 -0.56 15.00 -10.37
C TRP A 121 -2.03 15.31 -10.72
N LYS A 122 -2.88 15.59 -9.72
CA LYS A 122 -4.29 15.97 -9.92
C LYS A 122 -4.47 17.26 -10.72
N LYS A 123 -3.55 18.21 -10.57
CA LYS A 123 -3.62 19.52 -11.23
C LYS A 123 -3.21 19.45 -12.69
N TYR A 124 -2.10 18.75 -12.98
CA TYR A 124 -1.51 18.71 -14.32
C TYR A 124 -2.00 17.52 -15.17
N HIS A 125 -2.59 16.51 -14.54
CA HIS A 125 -3.23 15.37 -15.20
C HIS A 125 -4.64 15.11 -14.62
N PRO A 126 -5.61 16.00 -14.89
CA PRO A 126 -6.97 15.87 -14.36
C PRO A 126 -7.69 14.58 -14.80
N GLU A 127 -7.28 13.95 -15.90
CA GLU A 127 -7.75 12.65 -16.37
C GLU A 127 -7.55 11.54 -15.32
N TYR A 128 -6.52 11.64 -14.48
CA TYR A 128 -6.22 10.68 -13.40
C TYR A 128 -6.72 11.13 -12.03
N LYS A 129 -7.49 12.23 -11.95
CA LYS A 129 -7.91 12.85 -10.69
C LYS A 129 -8.66 11.89 -9.77
N SER A 130 -9.45 10.96 -10.32
CA SER A 130 -10.18 9.97 -9.53
C SER A 130 -9.22 9.01 -8.82
N ILE A 131 -8.28 8.40 -9.55
CA ILE A 131 -7.25 7.48 -9.01
C ILE A 131 -6.47 8.15 -7.88
N PHE A 132 -5.98 9.38 -8.09
CA PHE A 132 -5.24 10.08 -7.04
C PHE A 132 -6.11 10.50 -5.85
N SER A 133 -7.41 10.72 -6.05
CA SER A 133 -8.32 10.98 -4.92
C SER A 133 -8.59 9.70 -4.11
N ASP A 134 -8.69 8.55 -4.77
CA ASP A 134 -8.80 7.25 -4.13
C ASP A 134 -7.53 6.93 -3.31
N ILE A 135 -6.35 7.16 -3.89
CA ILE A 135 -5.05 7.01 -3.20
C ILE A 135 -4.98 7.92 -1.97
N MET A 136 -5.32 9.21 -2.09
CA MET A 136 -5.34 10.14 -0.94
C MET A 136 -6.29 9.65 0.17
N GLY A 137 -7.45 9.12 -0.20
CA GLY A 137 -8.38 8.51 0.75
C GLY A 137 -7.76 7.31 1.47
N ALA A 138 -7.08 6.43 0.72
CA ALA A 138 -6.45 5.23 1.24
C ALA A 138 -5.18 5.53 2.07
N LEU A 139 -4.47 6.63 1.82
CA LEU A 139 -3.33 7.04 2.64
C LEU A 139 -3.73 7.37 4.08
N LYS A 140 -4.96 7.83 4.33
CA LYS A 140 -5.49 7.98 5.70
C LYS A 140 -5.58 6.63 6.43
N TYR A 141 -5.97 5.58 5.70
CA TYR A 141 -5.96 4.22 6.23
C TYR A 141 -4.54 3.72 6.47
N ARG A 142 -3.61 3.96 5.52
CA ARG A 142 -2.18 3.68 5.69
C ARG A 142 -1.61 4.34 6.95
N HIS A 143 -1.92 5.62 7.18
CA HIS A 143 -1.47 6.34 8.37
C HIS A 143 -1.96 5.66 9.65
N TRP A 144 -3.25 5.33 9.72
CA TRP A 144 -3.80 4.59 10.84
C TRP A 144 -3.11 3.24 11.10
N LEU A 145 -2.85 2.47 10.05
CA LEU A 145 -2.11 1.20 10.13
C LEU A 145 -0.68 1.40 10.64
N ALA A 146 0.07 2.33 10.04
CA ALA A 146 1.49 2.56 10.31
C ALA A 146 1.76 3.03 11.75
N HIS A 147 0.80 3.71 12.38
CA HIS A 147 0.93 4.20 13.75
C HIS A 147 0.33 3.23 14.79
N GLY A 148 0.10 1.96 14.43
CA GLY A 148 -0.37 0.96 15.39
C GLY A 148 -1.84 1.11 15.79
N ARG A 149 -2.62 1.87 15.00
CA ARG A 149 -4.09 1.91 15.09
C ARG A 149 -4.67 2.47 16.40
N TYR A 150 -3.93 3.33 17.09
CA TYR A 150 -4.31 3.81 18.43
C TYR A 150 -5.51 4.79 18.48
N TRP A 151 -5.97 5.31 17.34
CA TRP A 151 -7.14 6.21 17.27
C TRP A 151 -8.24 5.64 16.38
N LEU A 152 -9.46 6.17 16.52
CA LEU A 152 -10.57 5.88 15.62
C LEU A 152 -10.38 6.66 14.30
N PRO A 153 -10.13 6.00 13.16
CA PRO A 153 -9.82 6.71 11.93
C PRO A 153 -11.10 7.24 11.28
N LYS A 154 -11.05 8.48 10.78
CA LYS A 154 -12.13 9.08 9.98
C LYS A 154 -11.92 8.72 8.52
N LEU A 155 -12.37 7.52 8.14
CA LEU A 155 -12.29 7.02 6.77
C LEU A 155 -13.63 7.27 6.06
N GLY A 156 -13.58 7.69 4.80
CA GLY A 156 -14.78 7.89 3.98
C GLY A 156 -15.40 6.58 3.47
N GLN A 157 -14.69 5.46 3.64
CA GLN A 157 -15.11 4.12 3.25
C GLN A 157 -14.34 3.07 4.06
N GLN A 158 -14.77 1.82 3.99
CA GLN A 158 -14.01 0.70 4.54
C GLN A 158 -12.91 0.31 3.55
N TYR A 159 -11.72 0.03 4.08
CA TYR A 159 -10.60 -0.48 3.32
C TYR A 159 -10.23 -1.88 3.80
N ASP A 160 -9.88 -2.72 2.84
CA ASP A 160 -9.43 -4.09 2.97
C ASP A 160 -8.45 -4.41 1.83
N PHE A 161 -7.89 -5.61 1.82
CA PHE A 161 -6.95 -6.02 0.79
C PHE A 161 -7.51 -5.86 -0.63
N TYR A 162 -8.78 -6.23 -0.84
CA TYR A 162 -9.38 -6.22 -2.18
C TYR A 162 -9.62 -4.80 -2.70
N SER A 163 -10.17 -3.92 -1.88
CA SER A 163 -10.39 -2.51 -2.23
C SER A 163 -9.06 -1.78 -2.50
N ILE A 164 -8.02 -2.02 -1.69
CA ILE A 164 -6.68 -1.47 -1.94
C ILE A 164 -6.06 -2.07 -3.20
N SER A 165 -6.25 -3.37 -3.47
CA SER A 165 -5.75 -4.01 -4.69
C SER A 165 -6.38 -3.41 -5.95
N ILE A 166 -7.68 -3.08 -5.93
CA ILE A 166 -8.34 -2.40 -7.06
C ILE A 166 -7.72 -1.03 -7.32
N ILE A 167 -7.42 -0.26 -6.26
CA ILE A 167 -6.73 1.04 -6.38
C ILE A 167 -5.33 0.83 -6.97
N ALA A 168 -4.58 -0.16 -6.47
CA ALA A 168 -3.24 -0.46 -6.93
C ALA A 168 -3.19 -0.89 -8.40
N ILE A 169 -4.11 -1.77 -8.82
CA ILE A 169 -4.22 -2.23 -10.22
C ILE A 169 -4.46 -1.03 -11.14
N ARG A 170 -5.46 -0.20 -10.85
CA ARG A 170 -5.76 1.01 -11.64
C ARG A 170 -4.56 1.95 -11.67
N PHE A 171 -3.89 2.15 -10.54
CA PHE A 171 -2.71 3.00 -10.44
C PHE A 171 -1.57 2.50 -11.34
N TYR A 172 -1.21 1.23 -11.27
CA TYR A 172 -0.10 0.68 -12.05
C TYR A 172 -0.42 0.48 -13.53
N GLN A 173 -1.71 0.32 -13.89
CA GLN A 173 -2.14 0.19 -15.28
C GLN A 173 -2.26 1.54 -16.00
N ASP A 174 -2.82 2.55 -15.32
CA ASP A 174 -3.25 3.78 -15.99
C ASP A 174 -2.25 4.92 -15.85
N ILE A 175 -1.43 4.95 -14.79
CA ILE A 175 -0.54 6.08 -14.49
C ILE A 175 0.81 5.91 -15.20
N PRO A 176 1.22 6.88 -16.05
CA PRO A 176 2.48 6.82 -16.78
C PRO A 176 3.66 7.25 -15.90
N LEU A 177 4.01 6.41 -14.93
CA LEU A 177 5.13 6.65 -14.01
C LEU A 177 6.48 6.58 -14.73
N ILE A 178 7.42 7.40 -14.28
CA ILE A 178 8.82 7.35 -14.69
C ILE A 178 9.61 6.68 -13.58
N ASN A 179 9.66 5.35 -13.60
CA ASN A 179 10.46 4.55 -12.65
C ASN A 179 11.89 4.27 -13.16
#